data_AF-Q2VKU1-F1
#
_entry.id   AF-Q2VKU1-F1
#
_cell.length_a   1.000
_cell.length_b   1.000
_cell.length_c   1.000
_cell.angle_alpha   90.00
_cell.angle_beta   90.00
_cell.angle_gamma   90.00
#
_symmetry.space_group_name_H-M   'P 1'
#
loop_
_entity.id
_entity.type
_entity.pdbx_description
1 polymer ?
#
loop_
_entity_poly.entity_id
_entity_poly.type
_entity_poly.pdbx_seq_one_letter_code
_entity_poly.pdbx_strand_id
1 'polypeptide(L)'
;LTIDGILDCVQVASESGSSLAGLAIPELKNTAACMNFVPDEANNLDPKKLVEVIYKFVQRLFEKQKCLVASIGRIHVAVLPALQGLLDKNCLPGKR
;
A
#
# COMPACT_ATOMS: atom_id res chain seq x y z
N LEU A 1 -18.14 21.17 -7.58
CA LEU A 1 -18.68 19.80 -7.52
C LEU A 1 -20.11 19.88 -7.01
N THR A 2 -21.05 19.27 -7.71
CA THR A 2 -22.41 19.02 -7.20
C THR A 2 -22.37 17.90 -6.14
N ILE A 3 -23.46 17.69 -5.40
CA ILE A 3 -23.55 16.56 -4.46
C ILE A 3 -23.31 15.23 -5.20
N ASP A 4 -23.91 15.05 -6.37
CA ASP A 4 -23.72 13.85 -7.19
C ASP A 4 -22.26 13.65 -7.60
N GLY A 5 -21.57 14.73 -7.99
CA GLY A 5 -20.14 14.67 -8.31
C GLY A 5 -19.25 14.32 -7.11
N ILE A 6 -19.63 14.71 -5.89
CA ILE A 6 -18.94 14.30 -4.67
C ILE A 6 -19.14 12.80 -4.43
N LEU A 7 -20.38 12.30 -4.59
CA LEU A 7 -20.71 10.90 -4.40
C LEU A 7 -20.00 10.00 -5.43
N ASP A 8 -19.94 10.42 -6.68
CA ASP A 8 -19.17 9.73 -7.73
C ASP A 8 -17.68 9.62 -7.36
N CYS A 9 -17.10 10.69 -6.82
CA CYS A 9 -15.71 10.67 -6.39
C CYS A 9 -15.47 9.75 -5.18
N VAL A 10 -16.41 9.69 -4.25
CA VAL A 10 -16.36 8.75 -3.13
C VAL A 10 -16.45 7.31 -3.64
N GLN A 11 -17.32 7.04 -4.61
CA GLN A 11 -17.45 5.72 -5.22
C GLN A 11 -16.15 5.27 -5.89
N VAL A 12 -15.56 6.12 -6.73
CA VAL A 12 -14.29 5.84 -7.44
C VAL A 12 -13.13 5.65 -6.45
N ALA A 13 -13.07 6.47 -5.41
CA ALA A 13 -12.07 6.33 -4.35
C ALA A 13 -12.23 5.02 -3.58
N SER A 14 -13.47 4.62 -3.28
CA SER A 14 -13.76 3.37 -2.58
C SER A 14 -13.38 2.16 -3.42
N GLU A 15 -13.75 2.13 -4.69
CA GLU A 15 -13.40 1.04 -5.62
C GLU A 15 -11.88 0.90 -5.76
N SER A 16 -11.19 2.04 -5.93
CA SER A 16 -9.74 2.10 -6.02
C SER A 16 -9.07 1.61 -4.72
N GLY A 17 -9.58 2.06 -3.57
CA GLY A 17 -9.10 1.64 -2.26
C GLY A 17 -9.29 0.15 -2.01
N SER A 18 -10.44 -0.41 -2.37
CA SER A 18 -10.72 -1.84 -2.26
C SER A 18 -9.81 -2.68 -3.16
N SER A 19 -9.57 -2.24 -4.39
CA SER A 19 -8.63 -2.90 -5.31
C SER A 19 -7.21 -2.93 -4.74
N LEU A 20 -6.71 -1.79 -4.23
CA LEU A 20 -5.41 -1.68 -3.59
C LEU A 20 -5.30 -2.53 -2.31
N ALA A 21 -6.36 -2.57 -1.50
CA ALA A 21 -6.40 -3.40 -0.29
C ALA A 21 -6.20 -4.89 -0.62
N GLY A 22 -6.75 -5.36 -1.75
CA GLY A 22 -6.55 -6.73 -2.23
C GLY A 22 -5.08 -7.07 -2.56
N LEU A 23 -4.26 -6.06 -2.87
CA LEU A 23 -2.84 -6.23 -3.22
C LEU A 23 -1.91 -6.15 -2.00
N ALA A 24 -2.37 -5.63 -0.86
CA ALA A 24 -1.52 -5.37 0.30
C ALA A 24 -0.84 -6.64 0.86
N ILE A 25 -1.60 -7.73 1.04
CA ILE A 25 -1.06 -8.99 1.60
C ILE A 25 -0.04 -9.65 0.65
N PRO A 26 -0.36 -9.87 -0.65
CA PRO A 26 0.62 -10.37 -1.61
C PRO A 26 1.90 -9.54 -1.65
N GLU A 27 1.78 -8.21 -1.62
CA GLU A 27 2.92 -7.31 -1.65
C GLU A 27 3.80 -7.41 -0.41
N LEU A 28 3.21 -7.51 0.78
CA LEU A 28 3.94 -7.76 2.02
C LEU A 28 4.68 -9.10 1.96
N LYS A 29 4.06 -10.17 1.43
CA LYS A 29 4.71 -11.48 1.24
C LYS A 29 5.87 -11.41 0.27
N ASN A 30 5.70 -10.78 -0.88
CA ASN A 30 6.76 -10.60 -1.88
C ASN A 30 7.95 -9.81 -1.31
N THR A 31 7.65 -8.77 -0.54
CA THR A 31 8.66 -7.93 0.10
C THR A 31 9.40 -8.71 1.19
N ALA A 32 8.68 -9.45 2.04
CA ALA A 32 9.27 -10.34 3.05
C ALA A 32 10.20 -11.38 2.41
N ALA A 33 9.74 -12.04 1.35
CA ALA A 33 10.51 -13.06 0.63
C ALA A 33 11.78 -12.47 0.01
N CYS A 34 11.71 -11.29 -0.62
CA CYS A 34 12.89 -10.63 -1.19
C CYS A 34 13.96 -10.36 -0.12
N MET A 35 13.54 -9.94 1.07
CA MET A 35 14.44 -9.64 2.17
C MET A 35 14.95 -10.88 2.93
N ASN A 36 14.40 -12.06 2.62
CA ASN A 36 14.47 -13.26 3.45
C ASN A 36 14.09 -12.96 4.91
N PHE A 37 13.03 -12.18 5.10
CA PHE A 37 12.54 -11.81 6.42
C PHE A 37 11.74 -12.97 7.01
N VAL A 38 12.24 -13.52 8.12
CA VAL A 38 11.54 -14.50 8.94
C VAL A 38 11.39 -13.87 10.32
N PRO A 39 10.16 -13.59 10.78
CA PRO A 39 9.96 -13.04 12.12
C PRO A 39 10.28 -14.10 13.18
N ASP A 40 11.12 -13.73 14.15
CA ASP A 40 11.54 -14.63 15.24
C ASP A 40 10.35 -15.10 16.11
N GLU A 41 9.27 -14.32 16.15
CA GLU A 41 8.13 -14.50 17.07
C GLU A 41 6.78 -14.50 16.33
N ALA A 42 6.59 -15.44 15.39
CA ALA A 42 5.33 -15.56 14.66
C ALA A 42 4.16 -16.13 15.50
N ASN A 43 4.45 -16.73 16.65
CA ASN A 43 3.45 -17.33 17.55
C ASN A 43 3.14 -16.39 18.72
N ASN A 44 1.86 -16.17 19.02
CA ASN A 44 1.37 -15.29 20.09
C ASN A 44 1.79 -13.81 19.95
N LEU A 45 1.47 -13.21 18.79
CA LEU A 45 1.62 -11.79 18.52
C LEU A 45 0.66 -10.96 19.39
N ASP A 46 1.11 -10.54 20.57
CA ASP A 46 0.46 -9.44 21.28
C ASP A 46 0.68 -8.10 20.53
N PRO A 47 -0.10 -7.04 20.84
CA PRO A 47 0.02 -5.78 20.13
C PRO A 47 1.42 -5.15 20.17
N LYS A 48 2.19 -5.31 21.25
CA LYS A 48 3.54 -4.76 21.35
C LYS A 48 4.50 -5.54 20.44
N LYS A 49 4.43 -6.87 20.49
CA LYS A 49 5.23 -7.75 19.61
C LYS A 49 4.92 -7.52 18.13
N LEU A 50 3.65 -7.29 17.79
CA LEU A 50 3.28 -6.94 16.42
C LEU A 50 3.96 -5.64 15.96
N VAL A 51 3.96 -4.61 16.80
CA VAL A 51 4.66 -3.34 16.51
C VAL A 51 6.16 -3.58 16.34
N GLU A 52 6.78 -4.40 17.17
CA GLU A 52 8.20 -4.76 17.04
C GLU A 52 8.49 -5.51 15.74
N VAL A 53 7.63 -6.46 15.33
CA VAL A 53 7.76 -7.16 14.06
C VAL A 53 7.67 -6.20 12.88
N ILE A 54 6.72 -5.26 12.91
CA ILE A 54 6.58 -4.23 11.87
C ILE A 54 7.83 -3.35 11.84
N TYR A 55 8.34 -2.93 13.00
CA TYR A 55 9.56 -2.12 13.10
C TYR A 55 10.77 -2.84 12.48
N LYS A 56 11.02 -4.10 12.89
CA LYS A 56 12.10 -4.93 12.35
C LYS A 56 11.95 -5.14 10.84
N PHE A 57 10.73 -5.38 10.36
CA PHE A 57 10.44 -5.54 8.94
C PHE A 57 10.83 -4.29 8.14
N VAL A 58 10.39 -3.11 8.59
CA VAL A 58 10.68 -1.84 7.93
C VAL A 58 12.18 -1.54 7.98
N GLN A 59 12.82 -1.70 9.13
CA GLN A 59 14.27 -1.52 9.26
C GLN A 59 15.04 -2.40 8.27
N ARG A 60 14.68 -3.70 8.19
CA ARG A 60 15.32 -4.64 7.26
C ARG A 60 15.07 -4.28 5.79
N LEU A 61 13.93 -3.70 5.47
CA LEU A 61 13.62 -3.22 4.12
C LEU A 61 14.56 -2.11 3.68
N PHE A 62 14.83 -1.15 4.55
CA PHE A 62 15.78 -0.07 4.26
C PHE A 62 17.22 -0.58 4.12
N GLU A 63 17.60 -1.63 4.85
CA GLU A 63 18.91 -2.29 4.68
C GLU A 63 19.02 -3.07 3.35
N LYS A 64 17.89 -3.46 2.74
CA LYS A 64 17.83 -4.23 1.49
C LYS A 64 17.38 -3.34 0.33
N GLN A 65 18.26 -2.42 -0.09
CA GLN A 65 17.97 -1.44 -1.14
C GLN A 65 17.32 -2.02 -2.40
N LYS A 66 17.79 -3.19 -2.89
CA LYS A 66 17.17 -3.87 -4.05
C LYS A 66 15.70 -4.23 -3.81
N CYS A 67 15.39 -4.75 -2.62
CA CYS A 67 14.02 -5.11 -2.24
C CYS A 67 13.16 -3.88 -2.01
N LEU A 68 13.71 -2.81 -1.43
CA LEU A 68 13.03 -1.52 -1.29
C LEU A 68 12.64 -0.96 -2.66
N VAL A 69 13.59 -0.87 -3.59
CA VAL A 69 13.33 -0.36 -4.96
C VAL A 69 12.29 -1.23 -5.68
N ALA A 70 12.40 -2.56 -5.57
CA ALA A 70 11.41 -3.45 -6.17
C ALA A 70 10.01 -3.27 -5.57
N SER A 71 9.91 -3.04 -4.25
CA SER A 71 8.63 -2.81 -3.57
C SER A 71 8.02 -1.47 -3.93
N ILE A 72 8.83 -0.42 -4.04
CA ILE A 72 8.40 0.90 -4.56
C ILE A 72 7.89 0.74 -5.99
N GLY A 73 8.59 0.00 -6.85
CA GLY A 73 8.15 -0.25 -8.23
C GLY A 73 6.78 -0.92 -8.31
N ARG A 74 6.53 -1.96 -7.49
CA ARG A 74 5.23 -2.64 -7.43
C ARG A 74 4.12 -1.75 -6.90
N ILE A 75 4.39 -0.99 -5.83
CA ILE A 75 3.45 0.01 -5.29
C ILE A 75 3.12 1.05 -6.36
N HIS A 76 4.10 1.56 -7.08
CA HIS A 76 3.90 2.57 -8.12
C HIS A 76 2.99 2.05 -9.24
N VAL A 77 3.22 0.81 -9.72
CA VAL A 77 2.37 0.17 -10.73
C VAL A 77 0.94 -0.06 -10.23
N ALA A 78 0.76 -0.41 -8.95
CA ALA A 78 -0.56 -0.62 -8.37
C ALA A 78 -1.33 0.68 -8.12
N VAL A 79 -0.64 1.73 -7.66
CA VAL A 79 -1.25 3.00 -7.24
C VAL A 79 -1.51 3.95 -8.40
N LEU A 80 -0.70 3.92 -9.46
CA LEU A 80 -0.88 4.80 -10.62
C LEU A 80 -2.28 4.69 -11.26
N PRO A 81 -2.81 3.48 -11.55
CA PRO A 81 -4.17 3.35 -12.10
C PRO A 81 -5.25 3.88 -11.17
N ALA A 82 -5.12 3.67 -9.86
CA ALA A 82 -6.04 4.19 -8.86
C ALA A 82 -6.04 5.73 -8.82
N LEU A 83 -4.86 6.35 -8.89
CA LEU A 83 -4.73 7.81 -8.98
C LEU A 83 -5.26 8.35 -10.31
N GLN A 84 -4.99 7.65 -11.42
CA GLN A 84 -5.47 8.04 -12.74
C GLN A 84 -7.00 8.03 -12.79
N GLY A 85 -7.66 7.01 -12.23
CA GLY A 85 -9.13 6.97 -12.16
C GLY A 85 -9.74 8.15 -11.38
N LEU A 86 -9.07 8.60 -10.32
CA LEU A 86 -9.47 9.80 -9.58
C LEU A 86 -9.21 11.09 -10.36
N LEU A 87 -8.11 11.18 -11.12
CA LEU A 87 -7.80 12.33 -11.97
C LEU A 87 -8.79 12.45 -13.13
N ASP A 88 -9.05 11.35 -13.84
CA ASP A 88 -9.96 11.30 -14.99
C ASP A 88 -11.40 11.71 -14.60
N LYS A 89 -11.75 11.54 -13.32
CA LYS A 89 -13.03 11.94 -12.73
C LYS A 89 -13.01 13.32 -12.06
N ASN A 90 -11.91 14.07 -12.15
CA ASN A 90 -11.70 15.36 -11.49
C ASN A 90 -11.92 15.30 -9.96
N CYS A 91 -11.60 14.16 -9.35
CA CYS A 91 -11.78 13.90 -7.93
C CYS A 91 -10.58 14.31 -7.06
N LEU A 92 -9.46 14.67 -7.69
CA LEU A 92 -8.31 15.27 -7.01
C LEU A 92 -8.32 16.79 -7.22
N PRO A 93 -7.94 17.58 -6.19
CA PRO A 93 -7.78 19.01 -6.36
C PRO A 93 -6.65 19.27 -7.37
N GLY A 94 -7.02 19.73 -8.57
CA GLY A 94 -6.04 20.28 -9.52
C GLY A 94 -5.45 21.57 -8.96
N LYS A 95 -4.17 21.84 -9.25
CA LYS A 95 -3.61 23.19 -9.06
C LYS A 95 -4.49 24.16 -9.84
N ARG A 96 -5.20 25.01 -9.10
CA ARG A 96 -5.92 26.17 -9.62
C ARG A 96 -4.95 27.18 -10.19
#